data_AF-A0A6G0QDJ2-F1
#
_entry.id   AF-A0A6G0QDJ2-F1
#
_cell.length_a   1.000
_cell.length_b   1.000
_cell.length_c   1.000
_cell.angle_alpha   90.00
_cell.angle_beta   90.00
_cell.angle_gamma   90.00
#
_symmetry.space_group_name_H-M   'P 1'
#
loop_
_entity.id
_entity.type
_entity.pdbx_description
1 polymer ?
#
loop_
_entity_poly.entity_id
_entity_poly.type
_entity_poly.pdbx_seq_one_letter_code
_entity_poly.pdbx_strand_id
1 'polypeptide(L)'
;MAGPLAALLLLLLALTPRCTLAVDVPVETGFQVNGLHSDFAQQFYVLYTELGDTTQLTDVKADALPSELQTELSANSLTWSDLPGLLQRAFLWDAGYVLTPAHALAKVYTRCGRSMAELVVPPKAFERAGCQLRECVLPDGTGFHRSFNCKTAQLSRVVQCAVDAADDNSAPAYAAIWGDGGEDDTLPEVTVQRHAYLTDGDDAPNLMFALHMTDYEVSYTQCPLTPAMVIPCAPYNLVNQSRFCAPEPGDVASTWLTKYAADHKQDKTWLLVPLCILVFLTFGTVAVYRYKSALRDEARREVDLFMRENRHLFDNGAVEAFLVPKRKGKGRARSARTARSSRQHRSSSYSSSSSIDSDDSAYSSHSSADLDGSEVSLSYDDGIQNAAAFEHFDATIGLSASAFDPLASNTRMNPLQNGAEQSLENEDLTPDETTARKNEMAIRGFRLFESHRKIRRLRIPIGELQLLRPLSRGTTGEIWLALHSNSQVAIKQLVPEKRRLLPEMEMFLAEIYLMAQLKHPHIVTLIGIAWNTLEHVIMAQEYMEGGQTGHR
;
A
#
# COMPACT_ATOMS: atom_id res chain seq x y z
N MET A 1 59.74 6.11 1.85
CA MET A 1 59.16 4.82 1.44
C MET A 1 58.18 4.40 2.52
N ALA A 2 56.91 4.83 2.44
CA ALA A 2 55.86 4.28 3.28
C ALA A 2 55.52 2.89 2.72
N GLY A 3 55.85 1.84 3.47
CA GLY A 3 55.74 0.46 2.99
C GLY A 3 54.29 -0.01 2.82
N PRO A 4 54.07 -1.12 2.11
CA PRO A 4 52.74 -1.72 1.86
C PRO A 4 51.96 -2.03 3.15
N LEU A 5 52.64 -2.17 4.28
CA LEU A 5 52.05 -2.32 5.61
C LEU A 5 51.25 -1.09 6.07
N ALA A 6 51.66 0.14 5.69
CA ALA A 6 50.92 1.35 6.04
C ALA A 6 49.60 1.46 5.27
N ALA A 7 49.60 1.04 4.00
CA ALA A 7 48.39 0.96 3.17
C ALA A 7 47.43 -0.14 3.66
N LEU A 8 47.97 -1.28 4.12
CA LEU A 8 47.18 -2.35 4.72
C LEU A 8 46.56 -1.93 6.06
N LEU A 9 47.29 -1.17 6.89
CA LEU A 9 46.79 -0.64 8.15
C LEU A 9 45.66 0.39 7.94
N LEU A 10 45.79 1.24 6.92
CA LEU A 10 44.75 2.20 6.51
C LEU A 10 43.50 1.51 5.96
N LEU A 11 43.65 0.40 5.22
CA LEU A 11 42.52 -0.44 4.79
C LEU A 11 41.86 -1.14 5.98
N LEU A 12 42.64 -1.69 6.91
CA LEU A 12 42.13 -2.36 8.11
C LEU A 12 41.39 -1.38 9.04
N LEU A 13 41.85 -0.13 9.14
CA LEU A 13 41.14 0.96 9.83
C LEU A 13 39.88 1.43 9.11
N ALA A 14 39.76 1.21 7.79
CA ALA A 14 38.53 1.46 7.03
C ALA A 14 37.53 0.29 7.12
N LEU A 15 38.00 -0.91 7.50
CA LEU A 15 37.22 -2.14 7.67
C LEU A 15 36.81 -2.41 9.12
N THR A 16 37.27 -1.62 10.10
CA THR A 16 36.68 -1.67 11.44
C THR A 16 35.25 -1.16 11.35
N PRO A 17 34.23 -1.95 11.76
CA PRO A 17 32.87 -1.46 11.83
C PRO A 17 32.90 -0.26 12.77
N ARG A 18 32.67 0.94 12.23
CA ARG A 18 32.34 2.09 13.07
C ARG A 18 31.11 1.63 13.83
N CYS A 19 31.22 1.55 15.14
CA CYS A 19 30.08 1.38 16.01
C CYS A 19 29.23 2.64 15.83
N THR A 20 28.35 2.60 14.83
CA THR A 20 27.30 3.60 14.65
C THR A 20 26.41 3.43 15.86
N LEU A 21 26.40 4.44 16.74
CA LEU A 21 25.34 4.56 17.74
C LEU A 21 24.02 4.36 17.01
N ALA A 22 23.26 3.34 17.40
CA ALA A 22 21.92 3.15 16.87
C ALA A 22 21.14 4.42 17.19
N VAL A 23 20.80 5.19 16.15
CA VAL A 23 19.92 6.34 16.31
C VAL A 23 18.54 5.74 16.53
N ASP A 24 18.03 5.85 17.75
CA ASP A 24 16.67 5.46 18.10
C ASP A 24 15.76 6.66 17.91
N VAL A 25 14.66 6.45 17.19
CA VAL A 25 13.65 7.49 16.97
C VAL A 25 12.83 7.63 18.25
N PRO A 26 12.66 8.86 18.78
CA PRO A 26 11.97 9.08 20.05
C PRO A 26 10.47 8.93 19.87
N VAL A 27 9.94 7.72 20.08
CA VAL A 27 8.50 7.45 20.10
C VAL A 27 8.03 7.36 21.55
N GLU A 28 6.92 8.02 21.87
CA GLU A 28 6.33 7.94 23.19
C GLU A 28 5.83 6.53 23.51
N THR A 29 6.11 6.06 24.72
CA THR A 29 5.66 4.75 25.17
C THR A 29 4.14 4.75 25.36
N GLY A 30 3.43 3.93 24.59
CA GLY A 30 1.97 3.85 24.66
C GLY A 30 1.25 4.95 23.87
N PHE A 31 1.92 5.55 22.88
CA PHE A 31 1.33 6.46 21.91
C PHE A 31 0.03 5.89 21.30
N GLN A 32 -1.04 6.70 21.29
CA GLN A 32 -2.36 6.33 20.78
C GLN A 32 -3.02 7.52 20.08
N VAL A 33 -3.62 7.30 18.92
CA VAL A 33 -4.38 8.27 18.14
C VAL A 33 -5.84 8.19 18.52
N ASN A 34 -6.17 8.87 19.62
CA ASN A 34 -7.51 8.94 20.21
C ASN A 34 -8.18 10.31 20.04
N GLY A 35 -7.64 11.18 19.18
CA GLY A 35 -8.17 12.53 18.99
C GLY A 35 -7.65 13.59 19.98
N LEU A 36 -6.71 13.27 20.88
CA LEU A 36 -6.20 14.23 21.88
C LEU A 36 -4.98 15.03 21.43
N HIS A 37 -4.22 14.52 20.46
CA HIS A 37 -3.05 15.19 19.89
C HIS A 37 -3.01 15.00 18.37
N SER A 38 -2.20 15.80 17.69
CA SER A 38 -2.02 15.75 16.24
C SER A 38 -0.58 15.37 15.85
N ASP A 39 0.12 14.60 16.69
CA ASP A 39 1.47 14.11 16.40
C ASP A 39 1.43 12.94 15.39
N PHE A 40 1.15 13.26 14.13
CA PHE A 40 1.11 12.27 13.07
C PHE A 40 2.50 11.77 12.68
N ALA A 41 3.59 12.49 13.00
CA ALA A 41 4.94 11.99 12.74
C ALA A 41 5.22 10.72 13.56
N GLN A 42 4.83 10.69 14.83
CA GLN A 42 4.86 9.47 15.65
C GLN A 42 3.99 8.37 15.03
N GLN A 43 2.76 8.70 14.61
CA GLN A 43 1.87 7.71 13.99
C GLN A 43 2.47 7.11 12.71
N PHE A 44 2.99 7.94 11.80
CA PHE A 44 3.62 7.47 10.57
C PHE A 44 4.82 6.57 10.85
N TYR A 45 5.64 6.88 11.86
CA TYR A 45 6.77 6.04 12.24
C TYR A 45 6.31 4.70 12.82
N VAL A 46 5.31 4.69 13.71
CA VAL A 46 4.72 3.45 14.24
C VAL A 46 4.18 2.59 13.10
N LEU A 47 3.39 3.17 12.19
CA LEU A 47 2.87 2.48 11.00
C LEU A 47 3.99 1.92 10.12
N TYR A 48 5.08 2.68 9.93
CA TYR A 48 6.24 2.23 9.16
C TYR A 48 6.90 0.98 9.78
N THR A 49 7.03 0.95 11.11
CA THR A 49 7.64 -0.19 11.81
C THR A 49 6.74 -1.43 11.86
N GLU A 50 5.41 -1.26 11.90
CA GLU A 50 4.46 -2.37 12.01
C GLU A 50 4.00 -2.93 10.66
N LEU A 51 3.70 -2.05 9.69
CA LEU A 51 3.04 -2.39 8.43
C LEU A 51 3.97 -2.30 7.21
N GLY A 52 5.17 -1.73 7.39
CA GLY A 52 6.06 -1.38 6.30
C GLY A 52 5.69 -0.06 5.62
N ASP A 53 6.27 0.20 4.46
CA ASP A 53 6.09 1.48 3.76
C ASP A 53 4.79 1.56 2.94
N THR A 54 4.37 2.78 2.63
CA THR A 54 3.24 3.09 1.74
C THR A 54 3.71 3.68 0.42
N THR A 55 2.79 3.88 -0.52
CA THR A 55 3.08 4.60 -1.77
C THR A 55 3.64 6.00 -1.47
N GLN A 56 4.70 6.36 -2.19
CA GLN A 56 5.31 7.69 -2.15
C GLN A 56 4.35 8.75 -2.71
N LEU A 57 4.54 9.99 -2.27
CA LEU A 57 3.87 11.18 -2.77
C LEU A 57 4.48 11.62 -4.11
N THR A 58 4.15 10.90 -5.17
CA THR A 58 4.71 11.13 -6.52
C THR A 58 4.28 12.46 -7.14
N ASP A 59 3.14 13.01 -6.73
CA ASP A 59 2.62 14.27 -7.25
C ASP A 59 3.38 15.49 -6.69
N VAL A 60 4.02 15.34 -5.54
CA VAL A 60 4.88 16.37 -4.94
C VAL A 60 6.27 16.26 -5.53
N LYS A 61 6.60 17.21 -6.41
CA LYS A 61 7.93 17.28 -7.00
C LYS A 61 8.95 17.86 -6.02
N ALA A 62 10.21 17.45 -6.14
CA ALA A 62 11.29 17.90 -5.26
C ALA A 62 11.56 19.42 -5.33
N ASP A 63 11.31 20.04 -6.48
CA ASP A 63 11.43 21.49 -6.70
C ASP A 63 10.29 22.30 -6.08
N ALA A 64 9.14 21.66 -5.82
CA ALA A 64 8.03 22.27 -5.10
C ALA A 64 8.27 22.35 -3.58
N LEU A 65 9.28 21.63 -3.05
CA LEU A 65 9.61 21.68 -1.64
C LEU A 65 10.22 23.04 -1.25
N PRO A 66 9.88 23.58 -0.07
CA PRO A 66 10.54 24.75 0.52
C PRO A 66 12.06 24.57 0.66
N SER A 67 12.80 25.68 0.61
CA SER A 67 14.27 25.67 0.61
C SER A 67 14.87 25.09 1.90
N GLU A 68 14.18 25.26 3.02
CA GLU A 68 14.54 24.76 4.34
C GLU A 68 14.56 23.22 4.34
N LEU A 69 13.52 22.61 3.75
CA LEU A 69 13.38 21.16 3.64
C LEU A 69 14.39 20.57 2.66
N GLN A 70 14.63 21.24 1.53
CA GLN A 70 15.68 20.82 0.60
C GLN A 70 17.06 20.82 1.27
N THR A 71 17.33 21.84 2.11
CA THR A 71 18.59 21.96 2.84
C THR A 71 18.76 20.82 3.84
N GLU A 72 17.72 20.46 4.59
CA GLU A 72 17.77 19.37 5.56
C GLU A 72 17.97 17.99 4.91
N LEU A 73 17.32 17.75 3.77
CA LEU A 73 17.56 16.53 2.96
C LEU A 73 19.01 16.47 2.46
N SER A 74 19.52 17.59 1.93
CA SER A 74 20.89 17.68 1.43
C SER A 74 21.93 17.46 2.54
N ALA A 75 21.67 17.95 3.75
CA ALA A 75 22.52 17.75 4.92
C ALA A 75 22.65 16.26 5.28
N ASN A 76 21.58 15.49 5.05
CA ASN A 76 21.54 14.04 5.25
C ASN A 76 22.01 13.23 4.02
N SER A 77 22.37 13.90 2.93
CA SER A 77 22.73 13.27 1.64
C SER A 77 21.58 12.46 1.02
N LEU A 78 20.35 12.92 1.21
CA LEU A 78 19.12 12.33 0.68
C LEU A 78 18.46 13.27 -0.32
N THR A 79 17.66 12.70 -1.22
CA THR A 79 16.73 13.41 -2.10
C THR A 79 15.29 13.04 -1.76
N TRP A 80 14.32 13.84 -2.19
CA TRP A 80 12.89 13.57 -1.91
C TRP A 80 12.44 12.17 -2.37
N SER A 81 12.90 11.73 -3.54
CA SER A 81 12.59 10.41 -4.10
C SER A 81 13.24 9.25 -3.35
N ASP A 82 14.31 9.50 -2.58
CA ASP A 82 14.94 8.47 -1.77
C ASP A 82 14.10 8.11 -0.54
N LEU A 83 13.15 8.96 -0.13
CA LEU A 83 12.39 8.76 1.10
C LEU A 83 11.22 7.79 0.91
N PRO A 84 10.94 6.91 1.90
CA PRO A 84 9.74 6.09 1.93
C PRO A 84 8.50 6.98 2.07
N GLY A 85 7.36 6.50 1.57
CA GLY A 85 6.13 7.28 1.51
C GLY A 85 5.66 7.79 2.87
N LEU A 86 5.84 6.99 3.93
CA LEU A 86 5.49 7.42 5.30
C LEU A 86 6.44 8.49 5.85
N LEU A 87 7.75 8.40 5.55
CA LEU A 87 8.72 9.42 5.97
C LEU A 87 8.51 10.73 5.20
N GLN A 88 8.12 10.68 3.93
CA GLN A 88 7.71 11.88 3.17
C GLN A 88 6.58 12.62 3.88
N ARG A 89 5.57 11.89 4.37
CA ARG A 89 4.43 12.47 5.10
C ARG A 89 4.83 13.05 6.45
N ALA A 90 5.61 12.30 7.24
CA ALA A 90 6.11 12.78 8.53
C ALA A 90 6.98 14.04 8.38
N PHE A 91 7.86 14.06 7.38
CA PHE A 91 8.76 15.18 7.11
C PHE A 91 8.02 16.45 6.72
N LEU A 92 6.98 16.34 5.89
CA LEU A 92 6.12 17.49 5.56
C LEU A 92 5.29 17.93 6.78
N TRP A 93 4.72 16.97 7.51
CA TRP A 93 3.87 17.25 8.66
C TRP A 93 4.60 18.05 9.74
N ASP A 94 5.74 17.58 10.24
CA ASP A 94 6.51 18.27 11.29
C ASP A 94 6.98 19.66 10.85
N ALA A 95 7.25 19.84 9.56
CA ALA A 95 7.61 21.12 8.97
C ALA A 95 6.43 22.09 8.79
N GLY A 96 5.20 21.65 9.04
CA GLY A 96 3.98 22.44 8.86
C GLY A 96 3.56 22.56 7.41
N TYR A 97 3.64 21.48 6.63
CA TYR A 97 3.11 21.43 5.27
C TYR A 97 2.12 20.29 5.12
N VAL A 98 0.99 20.60 4.48
CA VAL A 98 -0.08 19.65 4.15
C VAL A 98 -0.44 19.76 2.68
N LEU A 99 -1.17 18.79 2.15
CA LEU A 99 -1.61 18.81 0.75
C LEU A 99 -2.99 19.44 0.62
N THR A 100 -3.18 20.23 -0.43
CA THR A 100 -4.51 20.63 -0.91
C THR A 100 -5.15 19.48 -1.70
N PRO A 101 -6.47 19.53 -2.01
CA PRO A 101 -7.12 18.53 -2.86
C PRO A 101 -6.54 18.51 -4.29
N ALA A 102 -5.88 19.60 -4.70
CA ALA A 102 -5.15 19.69 -5.97
C ALA A 102 -3.68 19.20 -5.87
N HIS A 103 -3.32 18.53 -4.77
CA HIS A 103 -1.96 18.02 -4.49
C HIS A 103 -0.86 19.10 -4.44
N ALA A 104 -1.22 20.35 -4.15
CA ALA A 104 -0.26 21.42 -3.89
C ALA A 104 0.09 21.49 -2.39
N LEU A 105 1.29 21.98 -2.06
CA LEU A 105 1.70 22.19 -0.68
C LEU A 105 1.06 23.47 -0.13
N ALA A 106 0.36 23.35 0.99
CA ALA A 106 -0.15 24.47 1.78
C ALA A 106 0.64 24.59 3.09
N LYS A 107 1.00 25.82 3.47
CA LYS A 107 1.72 26.07 4.72
C LYS A 107 0.73 26.15 5.88
N VAL A 108 0.99 25.35 6.91
CA VAL A 108 0.34 25.43 8.21
C VAL A 108 1.22 26.20 9.19
N TYR A 109 0.61 27.17 9.84
CA TYR A 109 1.19 27.94 10.94
C TYR A 109 0.49 27.53 12.24
N THR A 110 1.24 27.49 13.33
CA THR A 110 0.73 27.15 14.66
C THR A 110 0.66 28.41 15.51
N ARG A 111 -0.04 28.35 16.66
CA ARG A 111 0.20 29.35 17.70
C ARG A 111 1.69 29.35 18.04
N CYS A 112 2.29 30.53 18.09
CA CYS A 112 3.71 30.66 18.37
C CYS A 112 4.12 29.89 19.64
N GLY A 113 5.22 29.13 19.55
CA GLY A 113 5.69 28.25 20.61
C GLY A 113 5.01 26.88 20.67
N ARG A 114 4.43 26.41 19.56
CA ARG A 114 3.81 25.08 19.46
C ARG A 114 4.26 24.35 18.20
N SER A 115 4.32 23.03 18.29
CA SER A 115 4.57 22.16 17.14
C SER A 115 3.25 21.74 16.46
N MET A 116 3.38 20.97 15.38
CA MET A 116 2.25 20.35 14.69
C MET A 116 1.58 19.24 15.51
N ALA A 117 2.15 18.82 16.65
CA ALA A 117 1.53 17.87 17.57
C ALA A 117 0.37 18.48 18.40
N GLU A 118 0.27 19.81 18.47
CA GLU A 118 -0.61 20.53 19.40
C GLU A 118 -1.73 21.33 18.71
N LEU A 119 -2.21 20.86 17.54
CA LEU A 119 -3.22 21.60 16.75
C LEU A 119 -4.66 21.32 17.19
N VAL A 120 -4.88 20.22 17.91
CA VAL A 120 -6.20 19.76 18.32
C VAL A 120 -6.91 20.84 19.12
N VAL A 121 -8.17 21.09 18.77
CA VAL A 121 -9.10 21.88 19.59
C VAL A 121 -9.87 20.89 20.47
N PRO A 122 -9.65 20.87 21.80
CA PRO A 122 -10.34 19.92 22.67
C PRO A 122 -11.86 20.15 22.67
N PRO A 123 -12.70 19.11 22.88
CA PRO A 123 -14.16 19.25 22.91
C PRO A 123 -14.64 20.35 23.86
N LYS A 124 -14.08 20.42 25.07
CA LYS A 124 -14.39 21.48 26.05
C LYS A 124 -14.04 22.89 25.58
N ALA A 125 -13.04 23.05 24.70
CA ALA A 125 -12.69 24.35 24.12
C ALA A 125 -13.67 24.73 23.00
N PHE A 126 -14.10 23.73 22.22
CA PHE A 126 -15.11 23.88 21.18
C PHE A 126 -16.46 24.33 21.76
N GLU A 127 -16.93 23.69 22.83
CA GLU A 127 -18.17 24.09 23.52
C GLU A 127 -18.07 25.49 24.13
N ARG A 128 -16.93 25.83 24.75
CA ARG A 128 -16.68 27.18 25.31
C ARG A 128 -16.65 28.28 24.26
N ALA A 129 -16.38 27.95 22.99
CA ALA A 129 -16.52 28.89 21.89
C ALA A 129 -17.98 29.19 21.55
N GLY A 130 -18.93 28.45 22.12
CA GLY A 130 -20.36 28.53 21.82
C GLY A 130 -20.78 27.67 20.64
N CYS A 131 -20.02 26.60 20.36
CA CYS A 131 -20.30 25.66 19.28
C CYS A 131 -20.90 24.36 19.82
N GLN A 132 -21.81 23.75 19.04
CA GLN A 132 -22.53 22.53 19.44
C GLN A 132 -21.82 21.28 18.92
N LEU A 133 -21.61 20.33 19.83
CA LEU A 133 -21.11 18.99 19.53
C LEU A 133 -22.28 18.07 19.15
N ARG A 134 -22.03 17.21 18.17
CA ARG A 134 -22.83 16.02 17.91
C ARG A 134 -22.04 14.81 18.36
N GLU A 135 -22.67 13.97 19.17
CA GLU A 135 -22.13 12.66 19.54
C GLU A 135 -22.44 11.65 18.44
N CYS A 136 -21.44 10.85 18.10
CA CYS A 136 -21.47 9.75 17.16
C CYS A 136 -21.03 8.50 17.91
N VAL A 137 -21.77 7.41 17.79
CA VAL A 137 -21.48 6.15 18.48
C VAL A 137 -21.33 5.06 17.43
N LEU A 138 -20.18 4.39 17.44
CA LEU A 138 -19.91 3.23 16.61
C LEU A 138 -20.68 2.00 17.14
N PRO A 139 -20.90 0.97 16.29
CA PRO A 139 -21.58 -0.27 16.70
C PRO A 139 -20.93 -1.01 17.88
N ASP A 140 -19.63 -0.84 18.09
CA ASP A 140 -18.88 -1.43 19.21
C ASP A 140 -19.05 -0.64 20.54
N GLY A 141 -19.83 0.45 20.51
CA GLY A 141 -20.05 1.35 21.64
C GLY A 141 -19.02 2.47 21.76
N THR A 142 -18.04 2.56 20.86
CA THR A 142 -17.04 3.64 20.88
C THR A 142 -17.68 4.96 20.46
N GLY A 143 -17.63 5.95 21.36
CA GLY A 143 -18.17 7.29 21.12
C GLY A 143 -17.11 8.28 20.62
N PHE A 144 -17.49 9.15 19.69
CA PHE A 144 -16.71 10.28 19.20
C PHE A 144 -17.64 11.46 18.86
N HIS A 145 -17.09 12.61 18.52
CA HIS A 145 -17.82 13.87 18.37
C HIS A 145 -17.48 14.57 17.06
N ARG A 146 -18.46 15.30 16.54
CA ARG A 146 -18.34 16.15 15.36
C ARG A 146 -18.96 17.52 15.57
N SER A 147 -18.54 18.49 14.77
CA SER A 147 -19.19 19.79 14.72
C SER A 147 -20.61 19.66 14.16
N PHE A 148 -21.60 20.23 14.84
CA PHE A 148 -22.97 20.31 14.33
C PHE A 148 -23.35 21.73 13.94
N ASN A 149 -23.33 22.66 14.89
CA ASN A 149 -23.65 24.07 14.67
C ASN A 149 -22.56 24.94 15.28
N CYS A 150 -21.79 25.64 14.45
CA CYS A 150 -20.69 26.48 14.90
C CYS A 150 -20.41 27.57 13.87
N LYS A 151 -20.42 28.83 14.28
CA LYS A 151 -20.04 29.93 13.38
C LYS A 151 -18.52 30.03 13.27
N THR A 152 -18.01 30.33 12.09
CA THR A 152 -16.56 30.55 11.84
C THR A 152 -15.96 31.60 12.77
N ALA A 153 -16.70 32.68 13.06
CA ALA A 153 -16.27 33.74 13.99
C ALA A 153 -16.13 33.27 15.46
N GLN A 154 -16.87 32.23 15.86
CA GLN A 154 -16.74 31.60 17.17
C GLN A 154 -15.52 30.66 17.20
N LEU A 155 -15.44 29.78 16.20
CA LEU A 155 -14.40 28.76 16.13
C LEU A 155 -12.99 29.34 16.00
N SER A 156 -12.84 30.39 15.18
CA SER A 156 -11.56 31.10 14.97
C SER A 156 -10.90 31.63 16.26
N ARG A 157 -11.64 31.76 17.36
CA ARG A 157 -11.11 32.19 18.66
C ARG A 157 -10.34 31.09 19.38
N VAL A 158 -10.66 29.83 19.12
CA VAL A 158 -10.12 28.65 19.83
C VAL A 158 -9.19 27.78 18.98
N VAL A 159 -9.09 28.03 17.67
CA VAL A 159 -8.15 27.32 16.79
C VAL A 159 -6.68 27.52 17.19
N GLN A 160 -5.91 26.46 16.98
CA GLN A 160 -4.47 26.42 17.26
C GLN A 160 -3.61 26.56 16.00
N CYS A 161 -4.21 26.49 14.81
CA CYS A 161 -3.53 26.61 13.53
C CYS A 161 -4.14 27.69 12.63
N ALA A 162 -3.35 28.15 11.68
CA ALA A 162 -3.78 28.93 10.53
C ALA A 162 -3.13 28.37 9.27
N VAL A 163 -3.85 28.34 8.15
CA VAL A 163 -3.36 27.80 6.88
C VAL A 163 -3.27 28.91 5.84
N ASP A 164 -2.15 28.93 5.14
CA ASP A 164 -1.96 29.73 3.93
C ASP A 164 -2.15 28.83 2.71
N ALA A 165 -3.38 28.86 2.19
CA ALA A 165 -3.83 28.16 0.99
C ALA A 165 -4.63 29.14 0.12
N ALA A 166 -4.16 30.38 -0.02
CA ALA A 166 -4.86 31.41 -0.80
C ALA A 166 -5.01 31.05 -2.28
N ASP A 167 -4.05 30.28 -2.81
CA ASP A 167 -4.06 29.81 -4.20
C ASP A 167 -4.95 28.58 -4.41
N ASP A 168 -5.50 27.99 -3.35
CA ASP A 168 -6.41 26.85 -3.46
C ASP A 168 -7.81 27.29 -3.93
N ASN A 169 -8.13 26.93 -5.17
CA ASN A 169 -9.41 27.20 -5.82
C ASN A 169 -10.34 25.97 -5.88
N SER A 170 -10.05 24.91 -5.09
CA SER A 170 -10.88 23.69 -5.00
C SER A 170 -12.35 23.98 -4.68
N ALA A 171 -13.30 23.06 -4.83
CA ALA A 171 -14.67 23.33 -4.37
C ALA A 171 -14.72 23.42 -2.82
N PRO A 172 -15.60 24.25 -2.22
CA PRO A 172 -15.83 24.19 -0.78
C PRO A 172 -16.32 22.79 -0.37
N ALA A 173 -15.78 22.26 0.71
CA ALA A 173 -16.14 20.96 1.24
C ALA A 173 -17.44 21.04 2.05
N TYR A 174 -18.38 20.12 1.79
CA TYR A 174 -19.63 19.96 2.54
C TYR A 174 -19.46 18.97 3.71
N ALA A 175 -18.39 19.12 4.47
CA ALA A 175 -17.98 18.20 5.53
C ALA A 175 -17.95 18.88 6.90
N ALA A 176 -17.72 18.10 7.97
CA ALA A 176 -17.51 18.68 9.29
C ALA A 176 -16.28 19.61 9.30
N ILE A 177 -16.33 20.66 10.11
CA ILE A 177 -15.20 21.60 10.30
C ILE A 177 -14.35 21.24 11.52
N TRP A 178 -14.88 20.38 12.40
CA TRP A 178 -14.20 19.87 13.57
C TRP A 178 -14.73 18.45 13.89
N GLY A 179 -13.85 17.58 14.37
CA GLY A 179 -14.19 16.25 14.84
C GLY A 179 -13.03 15.63 15.61
N ASP A 180 -13.35 14.86 16.64
CA ASP A 180 -12.37 14.05 17.38
C ASP A 180 -12.46 12.57 16.95
N GLY A 181 -11.61 11.75 17.57
CA GLY A 181 -11.40 10.36 17.18
C GLY A 181 -10.23 10.19 16.21
N GLY A 182 -10.16 8.99 15.65
CA GLY A 182 -8.99 8.45 15.00
C GLY A 182 -8.72 7.04 15.52
N GLU A 183 -7.97 6.27 14.75
CA GLU A 183 -7.51 4.94 15.14
C GLU A 183 -6.00 4.88 14.93
N ASP A 184 -5.29 4.25 15.88
CA ASP A 184 -3.81 4.11 15.89
C ASP A 184 -3.26 3.56 14.56
N ASP A 185 -4.09 2.79 13.89
CA ASP A 185 -3.72 1.90 12.80
C ASP A 185 -4.21 2.35 11.42
N THR A 186 -4.93 3.47 11.38
CA THR A 186 -5.40 4.10 10.15
C THR A 186 -4.33 5.07 9.68
N LEU A 187 -4.01 5.03 8.39
CA LEU A 187 -3.08 6.00 7.81
C LEU A 187 -3.78 7.36 7.73
N PRO A 188 -3.33 8.41 8.43
CA PRO A 188 -3.93 9.72 8.27
C PRO A 188 -3.51 10.33 6.93
N GLU A 189 -4.49 10.51 6.05
CA GLU A 189 -4.33 11.21 4.77
C GLU A 189 -4.67 12.68 4.98
N VAL A 190 -3.67 13.44 5.43
CA VAL A 190 -3.91 14.82 5.85
C VAL A 190 -4.05 15.75 4.66
N THR A 191 -5.27 16.22 4.42
CA THR A 191 -5.61 17.18 3.37
C THR A 191 -6.22 18.45 3.96
N VAL A 192 -5.83 19.62 3.46
CA VAL A 192 -6.53 20.86 3.79
C VAL A 192 -7.78 20.97 2.92
N GLN A 193 -8.93 21.16 3.56
CA GLN A 193 -10.18 21.44 2.88
C GLN A 193 -10.69 22.84 3.19
N ARG A 194 -11.22 23.50 2.16
CA ARG A 194 -11.82 24.83 2.29
C ARG A 194 -13.29 24.73 2.65
N HIS A 195 -13.70 25.40 3.72
CA HIS A 195 -15.10 25.51 4.15
C HIS A 195 -15.54 26.97 3.98
N ALA A 196 -16.40 27.23 3.01
CA ALA A 196 -16.85 28.58 2.68
C ALA A 196 -18.36 28.56 2.44
N TYR A 197 -19.12 29.10 3.39
CA TYR A 197 -20.59 29.15 3.33
C TYR A 197 -21.09 30.59 3.43
N LEU A 198 -22.10 30.93 2.63
CA LEU A 198 -22.84 32.17 2.79
C LEU A 198 -23.86 31.96 3.93
N THR A 199 -23.79 32.76 4.99
CA THR A 199 -24.86 32.81 5.99
C THR A 199 -25.79 33.95 5.65
N ASP A 200 -27.10 33.69 5.63
CA ASP A 200 -28.11 34.73 5.45
C ASP A 200 -27.95 35.81 6.55
N GLY A 201 -27.59 37.03 6.14
CA GLY A 201 -27.61 38.23 6.99
C GLY A 201 -26.26 38.78 7.47
N ASP A 202 -25.12 38.17 7.13
CA ASP A 202 -23.80 38.76 7.36
C ASP A 202 -23.04 38.87 6.03
N ASP A 203 -22.62 40.08 5.64
CA ASP A 203 -21.80 40.36 4.44
C ASP A 203 -20.35 39.82 4.55
N ALA A 204 -20.01 39.10 5.62
CA ALA A 204 -18.68 38.56 5.87
C ALA A 204 -18.57 37.11 5.35
N PRO A 205 -17.51 36.76 4.59
CA PRO A 205 -17.30 35.39 4.16
C PRO A 205 -17.03 34.48 5.36
N ASN A 206 -17.85 33.44 5.59
CA ASN A 206 -17.54 32.37 6.56
C ASN A 206 -16.50 31.42 5.98
N LEU A 207 -15.29 31.93 5.74
CA LEU A 207 -14.17 31.13 5.27
C LEU A 207 -13.41 30.53 6.46
N MET A 208 -13.32 29.21 6.47
CA MET A 208 -12.49 28.44 7.39
C MET A 208 -11.74 27.37 6.61
N PHE A 209 -10.54 27.01 7.06
CA PHE A 209 -9.89 25.80 6.60
C PHE A 209 -10.02 24.72 7.67
N ALA A 210 -9.98 23.46 7.24
CA ALA A 210 -9.89 22.33 8.15
C ALA A 210 -8.89 21.32 7.60
N LEU A 211 -8.10 20.70 8.47
CA LEU A 211 -7.25 19.57 8.13
C LEU A 211 -8.06 18.30 8.35
N HIS A 212 -8.35 17.60 7.26
CA HIS A 212 -9.08 16.33 7.24
C HIS A 212 -8.06 15.21 7.20
N MET A 213 -8.22 14.19 8.04
CA MET A 213 -7.28 13.05 8.11
C MET A 213 -7.69 11.87 7.21
N THR A 214 -8.74 12.05 6.41
CA THR A 214 -9.25 11.05 5.46
C THR A 214 -9.58 11.73 4.14
N ASP A 215 -9.34 11.02 3.05
CA ASP A 215 -9.67 11.46 1.70
C ASP A 215 -11.19 11.55 1.45
N TYR A 216 -12.00 10.77 2.19
CA TYR A 216 -13.44 10.61 1.93
C TYR A 216 -14.30 10.96 3.13
N GLU A 217 -14.35 12.24 3.47
CA GLU A 217 -15.17 12.73 4.57
C GLU A 217 -16.68 12.64 4.26
N VAL A 218 -17.48 12.28 5.25
CA VAL A 218 -18.95 12.29 5.16
C VAL A 218 -19.50 13.71 5.30
N SER A 219 -20.76 13.90 4.89
CA SER A 219 -21.47 15.16 5.11
C SER A 219 -21.39 15.60 6.57
N TYR A 220 -21.33 16.91 6.83
CA TYR A 220 -21.36 17.46 8.20
C TYR A 220 -22.60 17.03 9.01
N THR A 221 -23.68 16.61 8.33
CA THR A 221 -24.92 16.11 8.95
C THR A 221 -24.86 14.63 9.34
N GLN A 222 -23.78 13.92 9.03
CA GLN A 222 -23.64 12.47 9.18
C GLN A 222 -22.48 12.11 10.13
N CYS A 223 -22.57 10.92 10.72
CA CYS A 223 -21.48 10.32 11.47
C CYS A 223 -20.76 9.31 10.55
N PRO A 224 -19.42 9.41 10.39
CA PRO A 224 -18.66 8.40 9.68
C PRO A 224 -18.59 7.13 10.52
N LEU A 225 -18.29 6.01 9.86
CA LEU A 225 -18.15 4.71 10.51
C LEU A 225 -16.70 4.41 10.90
N THR A 226 -15.77 5.17 10.35
CA THR A 226 -14.38 5.26 10.76
C THR A 226 -14.18 6.66 11.36
N PRO A 227 -13.93 6.77 12.67
CA PRO A 227 -13.63 8.06 13.29
C PRO A 227 -12.36 8.65 12.67
N ALA A 228 -12.44 9.89 12.23
CA ALA A 228 -11.32 10.62 11.68
C ALA A 228 -11.31 12.03 12.28
N MET A 229 -10.11 12.46 12.67
CA MET A 229 -9.94 13.80 13.22
C MET A 229 -10.18 14.85 12.14
N VAL A 230 -10.81 15.96 12.53
CA VAL A 230 -10.90 17.14 11.67
C VAL A 230 -10.45 18.35 12.49
N ILE A 231 -9.37 18.99 12.07
CA ILE A 231 -8.73 20.08 12.82
C ILE A 231 -9.05 21.42 12.16
N PRO A 232 -9.86 22.30 12.77
CA PRO A 232 -10.15 23.61 12.21
C PRO A 232 -8.94 24.53 12.31
N CYS A 233 -8.62 25.19 11.19
CA CYS A 233 -7.58 26.20 11.09
C CYS A 233 -8.13 27.51 10.54
N ALA A 234 -7.60 28.62 11.02
CA ALA A 234 -7.96 29.92 10.48
C ALA A 234 -7.33 30.16 9.09
N PRO A 235 -7.96 30.94 8.20
CA PRO A 235 -7.30 31.47 7.02
C PRO A 235 -6.19 32.47 7.42
N TYR A 236 -4.92 32.13 7.14
CA TYR A 236 -3.75 32.90 7.59
C TYR A 236 -3.79 34.38 7.15
N ASN A 237 -4.28 34.65 5.94
CA ASN A 237 -4.37 35.99 5.36
C ASN A 237 -5.53 36.84 5.94
N LEU A 238 -6.43 36.25 6.72
CA LEU A 238 -7.57 36.95 7.33
C LEU A 238 -7.50 37.04 8.86
N VAL A 239 -6.41 36.54 9.46
CA VAL A 239 -6.18 36.62 10.91
C VAL A 239 -4.96 37.46 11.24
N ASN A 240 -4.83 37.84 12.52
CA ASN A 240 -3.64 38.50 13.00
C ASN A 240 -2.44 37.54 12.96
N GLN A 241 -1.61 37.68 11.92
CA GLN A 241 -0.43 36.87 11.64
C GLN A 241 0.59 36.88 12.78
N SER A 242 0.68 37.94 13.58
CA SER A 242 1.60 37.97 14.74
C SER A 242 1.35 36.91 15.81
N ARG A 243 0.16 36.26 15.79
CA ARG A 243 -0.20 35.19 16.71
C ARG A 243 0.10 33.79 16.16
N PHE A 244 0.54 33.69 14.91
CA PHE A 244 0.78 32.44 14.21
C PHE A 244 2.21 32.43 13.66
N CYS A 245 2.97 31.40 14.01
CA CYS A 245 4.37 31.25 13.64
C CYS A 245 4.55 29.94 12.86
N ALA A 246 5.71 29.78 12.21
CA ALA A 246 6.10 28.46 11.74
C ALA A 246 6.14 27.48 12.93
N PRO A 247 5.69 26.23 12.75
CA PRO A 247 5.70 25.26 13.85
C PRO A 247 7.09 25.06 14.40
N GLU A 248 7.15 24.78 15.71
CA GLU A 248 8.36 24.22 16.28
C GLU A 248 8.63 22.83 15.68
N PRO A 249 9.88 22.52 15.29
CA PRO A 249 10.22 21.23 14.71
C PRO A 249 9.90 20.08 15.66
N GLY A 250 9.35 18.99 15.11
CA GLY A 250 9.22 17.73 15.84
C GLY A 250 10.54 16.94 15.90
N ASP A 251 10.70 16.14 16.95
CA ASP A 251 11.90 15.31 17.15
C ASP A 251 11.86 14.03 16.30
N VAL A 252 10.68 13.56 15.90
CA VAL A 252 10.48 12.24 15.28
C VAL A 252 10.90 12.25 13.81
N ALA A 253 10.38 13.15 12.98
CA ALA A 253 10.69 13.14 11.55
C ALA A 253 12.17 13.42 11.28
N SER A 254 12.76 14.37 12.00
CA SER A 254 14.17 14.74 11.88
C SER A 254 15.10 13.59 12.33
N THR A 255 14.82 12.95 13.46
CA THR A 255 15.59 11.79 13.94
C THR A 255 15.39 10.59 13.01
N TRP A 256 14.17 10.34 12.53
CA TRP A 256 13.88 9.27 11.57
C TRP A 256 14.62 9.49 10.25
N LEU A 257 14.68 10.72 9.75
CA LEU A 257 15.46 11.07 8.55
C LEU A 257 16.95 10.75 8.72
N THR A 258 17.55 11.13 9.85
CA THR A 258 18.98 10.86 10.12
C THR A 258 19.25 9.36 10.24
N LYS A 259 18.37 8.60 10.92
CA LYS A 259 18.43 7.15 11.02
C LYS A 259 18.34 6.50 9.64
N TYR A 260 17.33 6.88 8.86
CA TYR A 260 17.12 6.35 7.51
C TYR A 260 18.32 6.61 6.60
N ALA A 261 18.91 7.80 6.67
CA ALA A 261 20.11 8.15 5.93
C ALA A 261 21.32 7.29 6.31
N ALA A 262 21.49 6.99 7.60
CA ALA A 262 22.57 6.14 8.10
C ALA A 262 22.42 4.69 7.60
N ASP A 263 21.22 4.14 7.71
CA ASP A 263 20.91 2.77 7.29
C ASP A 263 21.10 2.62 5.76
N HIS A 264 20.63 3.59 4.96
CA HIS A 264 20.79 3.58 3.50
C HIS A 264 22.22 3.81 3.01
N LYS A 265 23.03 4.54 3.76
CA LYS A 265 24.47 4.67 3.48
C LYS A 265 25.19 3.35 3.69
N GLN A 266 24.80 2.58 4.70
CA GLN A 266 25.36 1.27 4.98
C GLN A 266 25.05 0.28 3.85
N ASP A 267 23.84 0.32 3.30
CA ASP A 267 23.50 -0.46 2.11
C ASP A 267 24.43 -0.10 0.94
N LYS A 268 24.61 1.18 0.59
CA LYS A 268 25.47 1.54 -0.56
C LYS A 268 26.96 1.15 -0.40
N THR A 269 27.43 0.72 0.78
CA THR A 269 28.80 0.21 0.94
C THR A 269 29.07 -1.10 0.17
N TRP A 270 28.04 -1.90 -0.15
CA TRP A 270 28.23 -3.11 -0.97
C TRP A 270 28.73 -2.78 -2.39
N LEU A 271 28.50 -1.54 -2.88
CA LEU A 271 29.02 -1.07 -4.17
C LEU A 271 30.56 -0.91 -4.18
N LEU A 272 31.21 -0.89 -3.02
CA LEU A 272 32.68 -0.86 -2.91
C LEU A 272 33.30 -2.25 -3.04
N VAL A 273 32.53 -3.32 -2.82
CA VAL A 273 33.01 -4.71 -2.87
C VAL A 273 33.57 -5.09 -4.26
N PRO A 274 32.90 -4.79 -5.40
CA PRO A 274 33.46 -5.04 -6.73
C PRO A 274 34.75 -4.27 -7.00
N LEU A 275 34.85 -3.05 -6.47
CA LEU A 275 36.01 -2.19 -6.65
C LEU A 275 37.22 -2.73 -5.85
N CYS A 276 36.99 -3.21 -4.63
CA CYS A 276 38.00 -3.94 -3.86
C CYS A 276 38.45 -5.21 -4.58
N ILE A 277 37.53 -6.01 -5.13
CA ILE A 277 37.88 -7.23 -5.90
C ILE A 277 38.78 -6.90 -7.09
N LEU A 278 38.46 -5.86 -7.87
CA LEU A 278 39.28 -5.39 -8.99
C LEU A 278 40.69 -4.97 -8.54
N VAL A 279 40.80 -4.25 -7.42
CA VAL A 279 42.09 -3.84 -6.86
C VAL A 279 42.90 -5.06 -6.40
N PHE A 280 42.28 -6.06 -5.76
CA PHE A 280 42.98 -7.28 -5.37
C PHE A 280 43.45 -8.11 -6.57
N LEU A 281 42.65 -8.22 -7.63
CA LEU A 281 43.03 -8.95 -8.85
C LEU A 281 44.18 -8.25 -9.58
N THR A 282 44.15 -6.91 -9.66
CA THR A 282 45.23 -6.14 -10.28
C THR A 282 46.53 -6.23 -9.47
N PHE A 283 46.48 -6.14 -8.15
CA PHE A 283 47.65 -6.37 -7.30
C PHE A 283 48.19 -7.80 -7.42
N GLY A 284 47.31 -8.80 -7.43
CA GLY A 284 47.69 -10.21 -7.59
C GLY A 284 48.38 -10.47 -8.93
N THR A 285 47.85 -9.93 -10.03
CA THR A 285 48.47 -10.06 -11.37
C THR A 285 49.82 -9.37 -11.46
N VAL A 286 49.97 -8.17 -10.88
CA VAL A 286 51.25 -7.45 -10.82
C VAL A 286 52.27 -8.21 -9.98
N ALA A 287 51.88 -8.75 -8.82
CA ALA A 287 52.75 -9.54 -7.97
C ALA A 287 53.23 -10.82 -8.67
N VAL A 288 52.32 -11.55 -9.33
CA VAL A 288 52.65 -12.74 -10.12
C VAL A 288 53.57 -12.39 -11.29
N TYR A 289 53.32 -11.26 -11.97
CA TYR A 289 54.17 -10.80 -13.07
C TYR A 289 55.59 -10.47 -12.59
N ARG A 290 55.72 -9.74 -11.47
CA ARG A 290 57.01 -9.42 -10.85
C ARG A 290 57.75 -10.67 -10.37
N TYR A 291 57.05 -11.63 -9.77
CA TYR A 291 57.62 -12.91 -9.36
C TYR A 291 58.12 -13.72 -10.57
N LYS A 292 57.30 -13.83 -11.63
CA LYS A 292 57.71 -14.49 -12.88
C LYS A 292 58.85 -13.76 -13.59
N SER A 293 58.93 -12.43 -13.49
CA SER A 293 60.05 -11.65 -14.04
C SER A 293 61.33 -11.96 -13.27
N ALA A 294 61.30 -11.93 -11.93
CA ALA A 294 62.46 -12.24 -11.11
C ALA A 294 63.02 -13.64 -11.35
N LEU A 295 62.14 -14.65 -11.47
CA LEU A 295 62.55 -16.03 -11.82
C LEU A 295 63.16 -16.13 -13.23
N ARG A 296 62.64 -15.35 -14.19
CA ARG A 296 63.13 -15.36 -15.57
C ARG A 296 64.48 -14.65 -15.70
N ASP A 297 64.73 -13.65 -14.87
CA ASP A 297 66.01 -12.96 -14.78
C ASP A 297 67.09 -13.85 -14.18
N GLU A 298 66.76 -14.69 -13.20
CA GLU A 298 67.68 -15.70 -12.64
C GLU A 298 68.03 -16.78 -13.67
N ALA A 299 67.02 -17.34 -14.35
CA ALA A 299 67.25 -18.31 -15.41
C ALA A 299 68.05 -17.74 -16.60
N ARG A 300 67.86 -16.46 -16.95
CA ARG A 300 68.68 -15.78 -17.96
C ARG A 300 70.12 -15.59 -17.52
N ARG A 301 70.36 -15.27 -16.24
CA ARG A 301 71.72 -15.14 -15.69
C ARG A 301 72.46 -16.47 -15.70
N GLU A 302 71.80 -17.57 -15.34
CA GLU A 302 72.41 -18.91 -15.43
C GLU A 302 72.79 -19.27 -16.87
N VAL A 303 71.91 -18.99 -17.83
CA VAL A 303 72.19 -19.22 -19.26
C VAL A 303 73.32 -18.31 -19.76
N ASP A 304 73.34 -17.03 -19.39
CA ASP A 304 74.41 -16.11 -19.78
C ASP A 304 75.77 -16.50 -19.16
N LEU A 305 75.78 -16.98 -17.91
CA LEU A 305 76.96 -17.54 -17.26
C LEU A 305 77.43 -18.82 -17.97
N PHE A 306 76.51 -19.74 -18.27
CA PHE A 306 76.80 -20.97 -19.03
C PHE A 306 77.35 -20.67 -20.43
N MET A 307 76.79 -19.69 -21.14
CA MET A 307 77.26 -19.27 -22.47
C MET A 307 78.63 -18.58 -22.40
N ARG A 308 78.93 -17.88 -21.30
CA ARG A 308 80.22 -17.21 -21.09
C ARG A 308 81.33 -18.20 -20.69
N GLU A 309 81.00 -19.20 -19.89
CA GLU A 309 81.93 -20.26 -19.45
C GLU A 309 82.23 -21.25 -20.59
N ASN A 310 81.22 -21.61 -21.39
CA ASN A 310 81.37 -22.52 -22.53
C ASN A 310 81.70 -21.81 -23.86
N ARG A 311 82.11 -20.54 -23.83
CA ARG A 311 82.44 -19.77 -25.04
C ARG A 311 83.47 -20.44 -25.94
N HIS A 312 84.39 -21.21 -25.34
CA HIS A 312 85.42 -22.00 -26.02
C HIS A 312 84.89 -23.24 -26.76
N LEU A 313 83.69 -23.73 -26.45
CA LEU A 313 83.04 -24.85 -27.15
C LEU A 313 82.36 -24.38 -28.45
N PHE A 314 82.03 -23.10 -28.57
CA PHE A 314 81.34 -22.52 -29.73
C PHE A 314 82.26 -21.75 -30.70
N ASP A 315 83.54 -21.53 -30.33
CA ASP A 315 84.53 -20.88 -31.20
C ASP A 315 85.23 -21.83 -32.19
N ASN A 316 85.01 -23.15 -32.06
CA ASN A 316 85.52 -24.13 -33.02
C ASN A 316 84.41 -24.57 -33.96
N GLY A 317 84.35 -23.92 -35.12
CA GLY A 317 83.32 -24.12 -36.14
C GLY A 317 83.02 -25.58 -36.47
N ALA A 318 81.84 -26.04 -36.05
CA ALA A 318 81.07 -27.11 -36.66
C ALA A 318 79.69 -27.13 -35.99
N VAL A 319 78.65 -26.69 -36.70
CA VAL A 319 77.41 -27.44 -37.01
C VAL A 319 76.59 -26.54 -37.96
N GLU A 320 76.88 -26.67 -39.26
CA GLU A 320 75.81 -26.61 -40.26
C GLU A 320 75.07 -27.96 -40.18
N ALA A 321 73.83 -27.99 -39.71
CA ALA A 321 72.85 -29.02 -40.05
C ALA A 321 71.51 -28.78 -39.33
N PHE A 322 70.45 -28.69 -40.14
CA PHE A 322 69.04 -28.83 -39.77
C PHE A 322 68.41 -27.74 -38.88
N LEU A 323 67.78 -26.75 -39.53
CA LEU A 323 66.32 -26.76 -39.74
C LEU A 323 65.92 -25.57 -40.62
N VAL A 324 65.48 -25.90 -41.84
CA VAL A 324 64.90 -24.98 -42.82
C VAL A 324 63.45 -24.66 -42.43
N PRO A 325 63.04 -23.39 -42.31
CA PRO A 325 61.64 -23.03 -42.40
C PRO A 325 61.27 -22.84 -43.88
N LYS A 326 60.43 -23.73 -44.42
CA LYS A 326 59.81 -23.56 -45.74
C LYS A 326 58.92 -22.33 -45.75
N ARG A 327 59.24 -21.35 -46.60
CA ARG A 327 58.31 -20.31 -47.06
C ARG A 327 57.19 -20.94 -47.89
N LYS A 328 55.94 -20.60 -47.57
CA LYS A 328 54.84 -20.50 -48.55
C LYS A 328 54.07 -19.21 -48.26
N GLY A 329 54.18 -18.25 -49.17
CA GLY A 329 53.27 -17.12 -49.23
C GLY A 329 51.99 -17.48 -50.00
N LYS A 330 50.89 -16.81 -49.68
CA LYS A 330 49.95 -16.19 -50.62
C LYS A 330 48.85 -15.46 -49.85
N GLY A 331 48.61 -14.22 -50.24
CA GLY A 331 47.59 -13.37 -49.65
C GLY A 331 46.16 -13.67 -50.14
N ARG A 332 45.23 -12.97 -49.47
CA ARG A 332 44.03 -12.28 -50.00
C ARG A 332 43.19 -13.01 -51.06
N ALA A 333 41.94 -13.32 -50.71
CA ALA A 333 40.74 -12.68 -51.27
C ALA A 333 39.43 -13.32 -50.77
N ARG A 334 38.41 -12.46 -50.64
CA ARG A 334 36.99 -12.74 -50.37
C ARG A 334 36.30 -13.36 -51.60
N SER A 335 35.24 -14.16 -51.39
CA SER A 335 33.95 -14.17 -52.15
C SER A 335 33.08 -15.33 -51.61
N ALA A 336 31.92 -15.12 -50.99
CA ALA A 336 30.56 -14.99 -51.56
C ALA A 336 30.00 -16.23 -52.31
N ARG A 337 29.02 -16.87 -51.64
CA ARG A 337 27.71 -17.43 -52.09
C ARG A 337 27.56 -18.38 -53.30
N THR A 338 26.56 -19.27 -53.10
CA THR A 338 25.74 -20.11 -54.02
C THR A 338 26.28 -21.53 -54.31
N ALA A 339 25.48 -22.59 -54.51
CA ALA A 339 24.12 -23.00 -54.15
C ALA A 339 23.91 -24.47 -54.60
N ARG A 340 22.97 -25.20 -53.97
CA ARG A 340 22.28 -26.45 -54.43
C ARG A 340 23.15 -27.71 -54.60
N SER A 341 22.72 -28.96 -54.39
CA SER A 341 21.45 -29.72 -54.39
C SER A 341 21.78 -31.06 -53.66
N SER A 342 20.92 -31.84 -52.99
CA SER A 342 19.76 -32.57 -53.54
C SER A 342 19.16 -33.53 -52.48
N ARG A 343 17.81 -33.69 -52.52
CA ARG A 343 17.02 -34.94 -52.35
C ARG A 343 17.07 -35.68 -50.99
N GLN A 344 16.06 -36.41 -50.50
CA GLN A 344 14.63 -36.66 -50.75
C GLN A 344 14.24 -37.64 -49.63
N HIS A 345 13.08 -37.50 -48.98
CA HIS A 345 12.04 -38.53 -48.85
C HIS A 345 11.07 -38.23 -47.71
N ARG A 346 9.82 -38.61 -48.00
CA ARG A 346 8.53 -38.25 -47.42
C ARG A 346 7.73 -39.56 -47.46
N SER A 347 7.01 -39.89 -46.38
CA SER A 347 5.80 -40.76 -46.29
C SER A 347 5.73 -41.33 -44.86
N SER A 348 4.71 -41.11 -44.01
CA SER A 348 3.29 -41.58 -44.06
C SER A 348 3.18 -43.10 -44.28
N SER A 349 2.39 -43.91 -43.58
CA SER A 349 0.99 -43.74 -43.13
C SER A 349 0.46 -45.04 -42.46
N TYR A 350 -0.74 -44.94 -41.83
CA TYR A 350 -1.84 -45.94 -41.65
C TYR A 350 -1.59 -47.18 -40.75
N SER A 351 -2.54 -47.82 -40.07
CA SER A 351 -3.96 -47.68 -39.65
C SER A 351 -4.20 -48.79 -38.59
N SER A 352 -5.19 -48.77 -37.69
CA SER A 352 -6.58 -49.28 -37.85
C SER A 352 -7.20 -49.36 -36.44
N SER A 353 -8.28 -48.68 -36.07
CA SER A 353 -9.73 -48.95 -36.28
C SER A 353 -10.33 -50.09 -35.42
N SER A 354 -11.31 -49.76 -34.57
CA SER A 354 -12.66 -50.39 -34.57
C SER A 354 -13.63 -49.64 -33.64
N SER A 355 -14.89 -49.64 -34.05
CA SER A 355 -16.04 -48.79 -33.74
C SER A 355 -17.19 -49.54 -33.04
N ILE A 356 -18.30 -48.83 -32.76
CA ILE A 356 -19.73 -49.20 -32.46
C ILE A 356 -20.18 -48.59 -31.12
N ASP A 357 -20.96 -47.50 -31.08
CA ASP A 357 -22.45 -47.35 -31.22
C ASP A 357 -23.19 -48.09 -30.07
N SER A 358 -24.19 -47.58 -29.33
CA SER A 358 -25.34 -46.72 -29.63
C SER A 358 -26.16 -46.43 -28.33
N ASP A 359 -26.96 -45.35 -28.34
CA ASP A 359 -28.35 -45.20 -27.81
C ASP A 359 -28.65 -45.34 -26.29
N ASP A 360 -29.74 -44.84 -25.68
CA ASP A 360 -30.66 -43.70 -25.87
C ASP A 360 -31.62 -43.72 -24.65
N SER A 361 -32.11 -42.55 -24.22
CA SER A 361 -33.42 -42.29 -23.58
C SER A 361 -33.88 -42.81 -22.18
N ALA A 362 -34.59 -41.88 -21.51
CA ALA A 362 -35.89 -42.01 -20.82
C ALA A 362 -35.99 -42.11 -19.28
N TYR A 363 -36.54 -41.02 -18.71
CA TYR A 363 -37.62 -40.92 -17.71
C TYR A 363 -38.07 -42.22 -16.99
N SER A 364 -38.16 -42.16 -15.66
CA SER A 364 -39.46 -42.21 -14.95
C SER A 364 -39.32 -41.95 -13.45
N SER A 365 -40.26 -41.12 -12.99
CA SER A 365 -40.71 -40.85 -11.64
C SER A 365 -41.11 -42.09 -10.85
N HIS A 366 -40.86 -42.10 -9.54
CA HIS A 366 -41.80 -42.71 -8.59
C HIS A 366 -41.95 -41.87 -7.32
N SER A 367 -43.21 -41.80 -6.93
CA SER A 367 -43.94 -41.02 -5.94
C SER A 367 -43.78 -41.47 -4.49
N SER A 368 -43.94 -40.49 -3.60
CA SER A 368 -44.71 -40.49 -2.33
C SER A 368 -44.41 -41.53 -1.24
N ALA A 369 -44.01 -41.02 -0.06
CA ALA A 369 -44.57 -41.45 1.22
C ALA A 369 -44.46 -40.30 2.24
N ASP A 370 -45.63 -39.86 2.72
CA ASP A 370 -45.83 -39.01 3.89
C ASP A 370 -45.34 -39.69 5.19
N LEU A 371 -45.08 -38.87 6.22
CA LEU A 371 -45.24 -39.06 7.69
C LEU A 371 -44.24 -38.11 8.39
N ASP A 372 -44.66 -36.91 8.81
CA ASP A 372 -45.34 -36.58 10.08
C ASP A 372 -44.36 -36.27 11.24
N GLY A 373 -44.47 -35.04 11.76
CA GLY A 373 -44.29 -34.69 13.17
C GLY A 373 -42.87 -34.57 13.76
N SER A 374 -42.33 -33.35 13.80
CA SER A 374 -42.08 -32.65 15.08
C SER A 374 -41.50 -31.25 14.84
N GLU A 375 -42.38 -30.26 15.02
CA GLU A 375 -42.02 -28.86 15.17
C GLU A 375 -41.11 -28.69 16.39
N VAL A 376 -39.91 -28.14 16.18
CA VAL A 376 -39.17 -27.44 17.23
C VAL A 376 -39.32 -25.96 16.92
N SER A 377 -40.28 -25.33 17.60
CA SER A 377 -40.50 -23.89 17.58
C SER A 377 -39.28 -23.17 18.17
N LEU A 378 -38.37 -22.70 17.32
CA LEU A 378 -37.44 -21.66 17.70
C LEU A 378 -38.20 -20.33 17.69
N SER A 379 -38.12 -19.64 18.83
CA SER A 379 -38.74 -18.35 19.12
C SER A 379 -38.59 -17.37 17.96
N TYR A 380 -39.71 -16.93 17.41
CA TYR A 380 -39.82 -15.93 16.34
C TYR A 380 -39.23 -14.56 16.75
N ASP A 381 -39.03 -14.32 18.06
CA ASP A 381 -38.50 -13.05 18.58
C ASP A 381 -36.95 -12.94 18.52
N ASP A 382 -36.21 -14.06 18.49
CA ASP A 382 -34.74 -14.03 18.32
C ASP A 382 -34.32 -13.82 16.85
N GLY A 383 -35.19 -14.16 15.90
CA GLY A 383 -34.96 -13.93 14.47
C GLY A 383 -35.00 -12.46 14.08
N ILE A 384 -35.87 -11.67 14.73
CA ILE A 384 -36.03 -10.23 14.50
C ILE A 384 -34.86 -9.43 15.09
N GLN A 385 -34.32 -9.83 16.25
CA GLN A 385 -33.13 -9.16 16.83
C GLN A 385 -31.86 -9.43 16.01
N ASN A 386 -31.70 -10.64 15.46
CA ASN A 386 -30.62 -10.93 14.54
C ASN A 386 -30.79 -10.16 13.22
N ALA A 387 -32.01 -10.03 12.70
CA ALA A 387 -32.27 -9.22 11.49
C ALA A 387 -31.92 -7.73 11.69
N ALA A 388 -32.19 -7.15 12.86
CA ALA A 388 -31.76 -5.78 13.19
C ALA A 388 -30.23 -5.64 13.29
N ALA A 389 -29.52 -6.69 13.73
CA ALA A 389 -28.05 -6.73 13.68
C ALA A 389 -27.51 -6.87 12.25
N PHE A 390 -28.28 -7.46 11.33
CA PHE A 390 -27.96 -7.54 9.91
C PHE A 390 -28.23 -6.22 9.15
N GLU A 391 -29.30 -5.46 9.47
CA GLU A 391 -29.47 -4.09 8.95
C GLU A 391 -28.37 -3.14 9.44
N HIS A 392 -27.78 -3.42 10.61
CA HIS A 392 -26.63 -2.67 11.16
C HIS A 392 -25.29 -3.02 10.46
N PHE A 393 -25.21 -4.19 9.82
CA PHE A 393 -24.03 -4.64 9.08
C PHE A 393 -23.86 -3.87 7.75
N ASP A 394 -24.99 -3.50 7.12
CA ASP A 394 -25.08 -2.79 5.83
C ASP A 394 -24.55 -1.35 5.88
N ALA A 395 -24.73 -0.67 7.02
CA ALA A 395 -24.21 0.68 7.20
C ALA A 395 -22.68 0.70 7.16
N THR A 396 -22.01 -0.29 7.77
CA THR A 396 -20.55 -0.32 8.06
C THR A 396 -19.66 -0.20 6.80
N ILE A 397 -20.17 -0.53 5.61
CA ILE A 397 -19.45 -0.44 4.32
C ILE A 397 -20.17 0.49 3.30
N GLY A 398 -21.36 1.02 3.65
CA GLY A 398 -22.19 1.77 2.71
C GLY A 398 -22.86 0.89 1.65
N LEU A 399 -23.19 -0.36 1.98
CA LEU A 399 -23.87 -1.31 1.09
C LEU A 399 -25.36 -1.29 1.44
N SER A 400 -26.24 -0.92 0.50
CA SER A 400 -27.66 -0.71 0.83
C SER A 400 -28.47 -2.02 0.90
N ALA A 401 -29.26 -2.18 1.97
CA ALA A 401 -30.17 -3.29 2.27
C ALA A 401 -31.21 -3.68 1.19
N SER A 402 -31.41 -2.87 0.14
CA SER A 402 -32.40 -3.18 -0.92
C SER A 402 -32.04 -4.38 -1.81
N ALA A 403 -30.85 -4.98 -1.63
CA ALA A 403 -30.38 -6.12 -2.41
C ALA A 403 -30.69 -7.49 -1.76
N PHE A 404 -31.28 -7.53 -0.56
CA PHE A 404 -31.29 -8.74 0.28
C PHE A 404 -32.66 -9.39 0.55
N ASP A 405 -33.70 -9.15 -0.27
CA ASP A 405 -34.95 -9.94 -0.18
C ASP A 405 -34.97 -11.11 -1.21
N PRO A 406 -34.80 -12.38 -0.78
CA PRO A 406 -34.87 -13.54 -1.67
C PRO A 406 -36.33 -13.94 -2.01
N LEU A 407 -37.34 -13.30 -1.41
CA LEU A 407 -38.77 -13.59 -1.60
C LEU A 407 -39.51 -12.49 -2.39
N ALA A 408 -38.92 -11.32 -2.59
CA ALA A 408 -39.50 -10.25 -3.40
C ALA A 408 -39.62 -10.59 -4.91
N SER A 409 -39.07 -11.73 -5.36
CA SER A 409 -39.18 -12.11 -6.76
C SER A 409 -40.50 -12.78 -7.15
N ASN A 410 -41.45 -13.08 -6.22
CA ASN A 410 -42.62 -13.91 -6.59
C ASN A 410 -43.94 -13.73 -5.80
N THR A 411 -44.24 -12.58 -5.21
CA THR A 411 -45.59 -12.34 -4.65
C THR A 411 -46.20 -11.00 -5.08
N ARG A 412 -47.13 -11.09 -6.05
CA ARG A 412 -48.15 -10.04 -6.26
C ARG A 412 -49.03 -9.99 -5.01
N MET A 413 -48.96 -8.90 -4.24
CA MET A 413 -49.98 -8.56 -3.25
C MET A 413 -50.38 -7.09 -3.45
N ASN A 414 -51.66 -6.88 -3.74
CA ASN A 414 -52.29 -5.56 -3.82
C ASN A 414 -52.34 -4.90 -2.43
N PRO A 415 -52.32 -3.56 -2.35
CA PRO A 415 -52.20 -2.85 -1.09
C PRO A 415 -53.52 -2.88 -0.31
N LEU A 416 -53.45 -3.25 0.96
CA LEU A 416 -54.45 -2.84 1.94
C LEU A 416 -53.96 -1.58 2.64
N GLN A 417 -54.76 -0.55 2.45
CA GLN A 417 -54.55 0.82 2.87
C GLN A 417 -54.97 1.00 4.33
N ASN A 418 -54.09 1.55 5.17
CA ASN A 418 -54.31 2.75 5.98
C ASN A 418 -53.25 2.92 7.08
N GLY A 419 -52.52 4.03 7.02
CA GLY A 419 -51.86 4.63 8.18
C GLY A 419 -50.40 5.04 7.96
N ALA A 420 -50.15 6.34 8.09
CA ALA A 420 -48.87 6.98 8.43
C ALA A 420 -47.88 7.39 7.31
N GLU A 421 -47.28 8.55 7.59
CA GLU A 421 -45.99 9.08 7.12
C GLU A 421 -45.90 9.61 5.67
N GLN A 422 -45.88 10.95 5.58
CA GLN A 422 -45.44 11.69 4.40
C GLN A 422 -43.93 11.47 4.21
N SER A 423 -43.56 10.50 3.38
CA SER A 423 -42.27 10.47 2.71
C SER A 423 -42.28 11.53 1.60
N LEU A 424 -41.30 12.42 1.65
CA LEU A 424 -41.01 13.36 0.57
C LEU A 424 -40.57 12.57 -0.66
N GLU A 425 -41.36 12.69 -1.72
CA GLU A 425 -41.16 12.07 -3.03
C GLU A 425 -39.83 12.52 -3.63
N ASN A 426 -38.99 11.55 -4.03
CA ASN A 426 -37.81 11.81 -4.87
C ASN A 426 -38.31 12.12 -6.29
N GLU A 427 -37.97 13.31 -6.80
CA GLU A 427 -38.18 13.69 -8.20
C GLU A 427 -37.50 12.70 -9.17
N ASP A 428 -38.11 12.54 -10.34
CA ASP A 428 -37.72 11.66 -11.45
C ASP A 428 -36.24 11.80 -11.86
N LEU A 429 -35.35 10.96 -11.32
CA LEU A 429 -33.99 10.78 -11.80
C LEU A 429 -33.99 9.85 -13.02
N THR A 430 -33.22 10.18 -14.04
CA THR A 430 -33.12 9.34 -15.24
C THR A 430 -32.46 7.99 -14.94
N PRO A 431 -32.75 6.92 -15.70
CA PRO A 431 -32.10 5.61 -15.52
C PRO A 431 -30.56 5.65 -15.60
N ASP A 432 -30.02 6.63 -16.32
CA ASP A 432 -28.57 6.82 -16.47
C ASP A 432 -27.95 7.48 -15.23
N GLU A 433 -28.62 8.47 -14.65
CA GLU A 433 -28.20 9.13 -13.39
C GLU A 433 -28.28 8.18 -12.19
N THR A 434 -29.31 7.33 -12.13
CA THR A 434 -29.41 6.31 -11.08
C THR A 434 -28.31 5.24 -11.20
N THR A 435 -27.92 4.88 -12.42
CA THR A 435 -26.81 3.94 -12.68
C THR A 435 -25.46 4.58 -12.34
N ALA A 436 -25.24 5.84 -12.73
CA ALA A 436 -24.03 6.60 -12.39
C ALA A 436 -23.86 6.72 -10.87
N ARG A 437 -24.93 7.06 -10.14
CA ARG A 437 -24.92 7.17 -8.68
C ARG A 437 -24.65 5.84 -7.98
N LYS A 438 -25.16 4.72 -8.52
CA LYS A 438 -24.84 3.37 -8.02
C LYS A 438 -23.38 3.00 -8.24
N ASN A 439 -22.84 3.28 -9.43
CA ASN A 439 -21.42 3.05 -9.73
C ASN A 439 -20.52 3.89 -8.82
N GLU A 440 -20.88 5.15 -8.55
CA GLU A 440 -20.16 6.04 -7.65
C GLU A 440 -20.13 5.50 -6.21
N MET A 441 -21.27 5.03 -5.69
CA MET A 441 -21.34 4.41 -4.37
C MET A 441 -20.50 3.13 -4.28
N ALA A 442 -20.52 2.27 -5.30
CA ALA A 442 -19.71 1.05 -5.31
C ALA A 442 -18.20 1.35 -5.35
N ILE A 443 -17.77 2.34 -6.15
CA ILE A 443 -16.37 2.80 -6.17
C ILE A 443 -15.97 3.32 -4.79
N ARG A 444 -16.85 4.10 -4.14
CA ARG A 444 -16.59 4.61 -2.78
C ARG A 444 -16.51 3.48 -1.75
N GLY A 445 -17.43 2.52 -1.80
CA GLY A 445 -17.44 1.35 -0.91
C GLY A 445 -16.18 0.50 -1.05
N PHE A 446 -15.68 0.32 -2.28
CA PHE A 446 -14.42 -0.39 -2.49
C PHE A 446 -13.20 0.39 -2.01
N ARG A 447 -13.15 1.70 -2.21
CA ARG A 447 -12.07 2.53 -1.67
C ARG A 447 -12.05 2.49 -0.14
N LEU A 448 -13.23 2.50 0.49
CA LEU A 448 -13.37 2.29 1.93
C LEU A 448 -12.84 0.90 2.34
N PHE A 449 -13.21 -0.15 1.62
CA PHE A 449 -12.68 -1.50 1.82
C PHE A 449 -11.15 -1.55 1.69
N GLU A 450 -10.57 -0.92 0.68
CA GLU A 450 -9.11 -0.83 0.49
C GLU A 450 -8.42 -0.04 1.60
N SER A 451 -9.05 1.02 2.11
CA SER A 451 -8.51 1.84 3.19
C SER A 451 -8.60 1.17 4.56
N HIS A 452 -9.52 0.21 4.72
CA HIS A 452 -9.84 -0.38 6.02
C HIS A 452 -8.69 -1.21 6.61
N ARG A 453 -8.24 -0.89 7.83
CA ARG A 453 -7.10 -1.52 8.52
C ARG A 453 -7.16 -3.05 8.57
N LYS A 454 -8.27 -3.64 9.05
CA LYS A 454 -8.41 -5.10 9.15
C LYS A 454 -8.25 -5.80 7.79
N ILE A 455 -8.67 -5.13 6.71
CA ILE A 455 -8.56 -5.62 5.33
C ILE A 455 -7.12 -5.45 4.81
N ARG A 456 -6.51 -4.28 5.02
CA ARG A 456 -5.10 -4.02 4.65
C ARG A 456 -4.11 -4.94 5.34
N ARG A 457 -4.31 -5.26 6.62
CA ARG A 457 -3.46 -6.19 7.38
C ARG A 457 -3.50 -7.62 6.84
N LEU A 458 -4.59 -7.97 6.17
CA LEU A 458 -4.79 -9.28 5.55
C LEU A 458 -4.34 -9.28 4.08
N ARG A 459 -3.77 -8.18 3.57
CA ARG A 459 -3.36 -8.06 2.17
C ARG A 459 -2.29 -9.10 1.82
N ILE A 460 -2.59 -9.92 0.81
CA ILE A 460 -1.63 -10.81 0.17
C ILE A 460 -1.34 -10.29 -1.25
N PRO A 461 -0.07 -10.06 -1.62
CA PRO A 461 0.30 -9.81 -3.01
C PRO A 461 -0.17 -10.97 -3.89
N ILE A 462 -0.89 -10.69 -4.98
CA ILE A 462 -1.52 -11.74 -5.79
C ILE A 462 -0.49 -12.74 -6.37
N GLY A 463 0.75 -12.29 -6.61
CA GLY A 463 1.85 -13.13 -7.08
C GLY A 463 2.34 -14.16 -6.05
N GLU A 464 1.98 -14.03 -4.78
CA GLU A 464 2.28 -15.03 -3.74
C GLU A 464 1.27 -16.18 -3.70
N LEU A 465 0.13 -16.04 -4.39
CA LEU A 465 -0.88 -17.09 -4.49
C LEU A 465 -0.64 -17.93 -5.74
N GLN A 466 -0.28 -19.20 -5.54
CA GLN A 466 -0.13 -20.15 -6.64
C GLN A 466 -1.37 -21.03 -6.74
N LEU A 467 -2.21 -20.74 -7.73
CA LEU A 467 -3.39 -21.56 -8.06
C LEU A 467 -2.99 -23.00 -8.41
N LEU A 468 -3.61 -23.99 -7.78
CA LEU A 468 -3.37 -25.41 -8.05
C LEU A 468 -4.52 -26.04 -8.86
N ARG A 469 -5.70 -26.21 -8.24
CA ARG A 469 -6.85 -26.87 -8.88
C ARG A 469 -8.19 -26.33 -8.36
N PRO A 470 -9.26 -26.34 -9.17
CA PRO A 470 -10.59 -26.00 -8.67
C PRO A 470 -11.06 -27.05 -7.66
N LEU A 471 -11.72 -26.60 -6.60
CA LEU A 471 -12.36 -27.45 -5.59
C LEU A 471 -13.87 -27.50 -5.79
N SER A 472 -14.50 -26.35 -6.01
CA SER A 472 -15.94 -26.23 -6.20
C SER A 472 -16.28 -25.00 -7.03
N ARG A 473 -17.42 -25.05 -7.74
CA ARG A 473 -18.00 -23.89 -8.43
C ARG A 473 -19.47 -23.80 -8.02
N GLY A 474 -19.81 -22.74 -7.29
CA GLY A 474 -21.18 -22.40 -6.91
C GLY A 474 -21.83 -21.45 -7.91
N THR A 475 -23.03 -20.98 -7.56
CA THR A 475 -23.79 -20.00 -8.35
C THR A 475 -23.19 -18.60 -8.27
N THR A 476 -22.56 -18.24 -7.15
CA THR A 476 -22.00 -16.90 -6.87
C THR A 476 -20.48 -16.88 -6.99
N GLY A 477 -19.80 -17.85 -6.39
CA GLY A 477 -18.35 -17.93 -6.34
C GLY A 477 -17.79 -19.28 -6.75
N GLU A 478 -16.49 -19.28 -7.01
CA GLU A 478 -15.68 -20.47 -7.23
C GLU A 478 -14.61 -20.57 -6.14
N ILE A 479 -14.31 -21.82 -5.74
CA ILE A 479 -13.33 -22.14 -4.72
C ILE A 479 -12.20 -22.93 -5.38
N TRP A 480 -10.97 -22.50 -5.15
CA TRP A 480 -9.76 -23.11 -5.68
C TRP A 480 -8.81 -23.48 -4.54
N LEU A 481 -8.10 -24.59 -4.71
CA LEU A 481 -6.93 -24.89 -3.90
C LEU A 481 -5.76 -24.08 -4.44
N ALA A 482 -5.04 -23.40 -3.55
CA ALA A 482 -3.83 -22.65 -3.88
C ALA A 482 -2.73 -22.89 -2.84
N LEU A 483 -1.52 -22.44 -3.15
CA LEU A 483 -0.41 -22.36 -2.21
C LEU A 483 -0.12 -20.90 -1.87
N HIS A 484 0.06 -20.62 -0.58
CA HIS A 484 0.59 -19.37 -0.06
C HIS A 484 1.70 -19.70 0.95
N SER A 485 2.90 -19.16 0.77
CA SER A 485 4.06 -19.43 1.65
C SER A 485 4.29 -20.93 1.94
N ASN A 486 4.17 -21.78 0.91
CA ASN A 486 4.25 -23.26 0.98
C ASN A 486 3.16 -23.95 1.83
N SER A 487 2.12 -23.23 2.23
CA SER A 487 0.94 -23.80 2.90
C SER A 487 -0.24 -23.84 1.94
N GLN A 488 -1.05 -24.89 2.03
CA GLN A 488 -2.27 -25.01 1.24
C GLN A 488 -3.36 -24.10 1.80
N VAL A 489 -3.99 -23.34 0.92
CA VAL A 489 -5.08 -22.43 1.23
C VAL A 489 -6.25 -22.66 0.27
N ALA A 490 -7.47 -22.47 0.75
CA ALA A 490 -8.65 -22.40 -0.10
C ALA A 490 -8.86 -20.94 -0.49
N ILE A 491 -8.85 -20.61 -1.77
CA ILE A 491 -9.20 -19.27 -2.22
C ILE A 491 -10.63 -19.28 -2.77
N LYS A 492 -11.40 -18.26 -2.41
CA LYS A 492 -12.73 -17.98 -2.93
C LYS A 492 -12.69 -16.70 -3.75
N GLN A 493 -13.32 -16.72 -4.91
CA GLN A 493 -13.48 -15.55 -5.77
C GLN A 493 -14.83 -15.63 -6.48
N LEU A 494 -15.37 -14.49 -6.91
CA LEU A 494 -16.59 -14.47 -7.72
C LEU A 494 -16.35 -15.16 -9.08
N VAL A 495 -17.37 -15.83 -9.60
CA VAL A 495 -17.30 -16.36 -10.97
C VAL A 495 -17.19 -15.21 -11.99
N PRO A 496 -16.49 -15.39 -13.12
CA PRO A 496 -16.24 -14.31 -14.07
C PRO A 496 -17.48 -13.54 -14.51
N GLU A 497 -18.62 -14.23 -14.63
CA GLU A 497 -19.90 -13.66 -15.05
C GLU A 497 -20.49 -12.68 -14.01
N LYS A 498 -20.11 -12.83 -12.73
CA LYS A 498 -20.63 -12.03 -11.61
C LYS A 498 -19.69 -10.94 -11.12
N ARG A 499 -18.42 -10.97 -11.54
CA ARG A 499 -17.41 -9.95 -11.19
C ARG A 499 -17.72 -8.53 -11.67
N ARG A 500 -18.75 -8.36 -12.50
CA ARG A 500 -19.20 -7.05 -13.01
C ARG A 500 -20.55 -6.61 -12.43
N LEU A 501 -21.19 -7.48 -11.65
CA LEU A 501 -22.46 -7.17 -11.02
C LEU A 501 -22.17 -6.55 -9.65
N LEU A 502 -22.43 -5.25 -9.52
CA LEU A 502 -22.19 -4.51 -8.28
C LEU A 502 -22.78 -5.23 -7.05
N PRO A 503 -24.04 -5.70 -7.04
CA PRO A 503 -24.60 -6.35 -5.85
C PRO A 503 -23.84 -7.61 -5.43
N GLU A 504 -23.32 -8.38 -6.39
CA GLU A 504 -22.55 -9.59 -6.10
C GLU A 504 -21.17 -9.26 -5.53
N MET A 505 -20.54 -8.18 -6.02
CA MET A 505 -19.27 -7.68 -5.48
C MET A 505 -19.45 -7.12 -4.08
N GLU A 506 -20.48 -6.33 -3.86
CA GLU A 506 -20.82 -5.75 -2.55
C GLU A 506 -21.03 -6.86 -1.51
N MET A 507 -21.85 -7.87 -1.82
CA MET A 507 -22.03 -9.05 -0.97
C MET A 507 -20.71 -9.77 -0.67
N PHE A 508 -19.84 -9.90 -1.66
CA PHE A 508 -18.56 -10.58 -1.47
C PHE A 508 -17.59 -9.78 -0.59
N LEU A 509 -17.53 -8.45 -0.74
CA LEU A 509 -16.73 -7.58 0.13
C LEU A 509 -17.26 -7.59 1.57
N ALA A 510 -18.57 -7.61 1.74
CA ALA A 510 -19.24 -7.73 3.04
C ALA A 510 -18.89 -9.06 3.72
N GLU A 511 -18.91 -10.18 2.97
CA GLU A 511 -18.48 -11.49 3.47
C GLU A 511 -17.03 -11.47 3.96
N ILE A 512 -16.11 -10.91 3.14
CA ILE A 512 -14.70 -10.79 3.51
C ILE A 512 -14.53 -9.98 4.79
N TYR A 513 -15.26 -8.86 4.89
CA TYR A 513 -15.20 -8.00 6.07
C TYR A 513 -15.72 -8.68 7.32
N LEU A 514 -16.80 -9.47 7.23
CA LEU A 514 -17.29 -10.28 8.33
C LEU A 514 -16.22 -11.27 8.80
N MET A 515 -15.63 -12.00 7.86
CA MET A 515 -14.60 -12.98 8.16
C MET A 515 -13.33 -12.38 8.74
N ALA A 516 -12.97 -11.16 8.36
CA ALA A 516 -11.84 -10.43 8.94
C ALA A 516 -12.04 -10.09 10.43
N GLN A 517 -13.27 -10.13 10.93
CA GLN A 517 -13.61 -9.86 12.32
C GLN A 517 -13.78 -11.13 13.16
N LEU A 518 -14.13 -12.25 12.52
CA LEU A 518 -14.43 -13.51 13.20
C LEU A 518 -13.14 -14.31 13.45
N LYS A 519 -12.80 -14.50 14.73
CA LYS A 519 -11.73 -15.40 15.18
C LYS A 519 -12.30 -16.41 16.17
N HIS A 520 -12.52 -17.64 15.71
CA HIS A 520 -13.06 -18.70 16.56
C HIS A 520 -12.55 -20.07 16.08
N PRO A 521 -12.22 -21.02 16.98
CA PRO A 521 -11.68 -22.35 16.63
C PRO A 521 -12.63 -23.26 15.82
N HIS A 522 -13.86 -22.82 15.54
CA HIS A 522 -14.87 -23.57 14.78
C HIS A 522 -15.37 -22.81 13.54
N ILE A 523 -14.74 -21.68 13.20
CA ILE A 523 -15.04 -20.91 12.02
C ILE A 523 -13.80 -20.94 11.15
N VAL A 524 -13.99 -21.14 9.83
CA VAL A 524 -12.90 -21.14 8.86
C VAL A 524 -12.11 -19.85 8.99
N THR A 525 -10.82 -19.97 9.27
CA THR A 525 -9.95 -18.83 9.47
C THR A 525 -9.65 -18.12 8.15
N LEU A 526 -9.84 -16.80 8.13
CA LEU A 526 -9.38 -15.95 7.05
C LEU A 526 -7.86 -15.75 7.15
N ILE A 527 -7.13 -16.22 6.14
CA ILE A 527 -5.67 -16.11 6.06
C ILE A 527 -5.26 -14.79 5.42
N GLY A 528 -5.98 -14.37 4.37
CA GLY A 528 -5.72 -13.09 3.75
C GLY A 528 -6.63 -12.77 2.57
N ILE A 529 -6.37 -11.64 1.92
CA ILE A 529 -7.19 -11.06 0.88
C ILE A 529 -6.25 -10.55 -0.22
N ALA A 530 -6.47 -11.01 -1.46
CA ALA A 530 -5.75 -10.55 -2.63
C ALA A 530 -6.65 -9.76 -3.57
N TRP A 531 -6.19 -8.64 -4.14
CA TRP A 531 -6.90 -7.89 -5.17
C TRP A 531 -5.95 -7.23 -6.16
N ASN A 532 -6.45 -6.74 -7.30
CA ASN A 532 -5.71 -5.82 -8.18
C ASN A 532 -6.66 -4.75 -8.76
N THR A 533 -7.91 -5.13 -8.98
CA THR A 533 -9.05 -4.29 -9.35
C THR A 533 -10.27 -4.74 -8.56
N LEU A 534 -11.33 -3.92 -8.56
CA LEU A 534 -12.63 -4.25 -7.98
C LEU A 534 -13.18 -5.60 -8.47
N GLU A 535 -12.97 -5.91 -9.76
CA GLU A 535 -13.46 -7.14 -10.40
C GLU A 535 -12.68 -8.40 -9.96
N HIS A 536 -11.56 -8.24 -9.27
CA HIS A 536 -10.58 -9.30 -9.04
C HIS A 536 -10.15 -9.37 -7.58
N VAL A 537 -11.14 -9.40 -6.69
CA VAL A 537 -10.94 -9.67 -5.27
C VAL A 537 -10.95 -11.18 -5.02
N ILE A 538 -10.02 -11.64 -4.19
CA ILE A 538 -9.77 -13.03 -3.82
C ILE A 538 -9.69 -13.10 -2.30
N MET A 539 -10.50 -13.96 -1.71
CA MET A 539 -10.45 -14.27 -0.28
C MET A 539 -9.67 -15.56 -0.08
N ALA A 540 -8.59 -15.54 0.71
CA ALA A 540 -7.78 -16.72 1.03
C ALA A 540 -8.08 -17.21 2.45
N GLN A 541 -8.50 -18.47 2.56
CA GLN A 541 -8.95 -19.11 3.78
C GLN A 541 -8.14 -20.37 4.07
N GLU A 542 -8.19 -20.86 5.31
CA GLU A 542 -7.61 -22.16 5.63
C GLU A 542 -8.24 -23.28 4.78
N TYR A 543 -7.38 -24.21 4.34
CA TYR A 543 -7.84 -25.39 3.61
C TYR A 543 -8.19 -26.51 4.58
N MET A 544 -9.43 -26.97 4.54
CA MET A 544 -9.94 -28.07 5.38
C MET A 544 -9.96 -29.38 4.59
N GLU A 545 -9.02 -30.27 4.89
CA GLU A 545 -8.91 -31.59 4.25
C GLU A 545 -9.99 -32.55 4.83
N GLY A 546 -11.19 -32.57 4.23
CA GLY A 546 -12.25 -33.51 4.66
C GLY A 546 -13.72 -33.11 4.43
N GLY A 547 -14.04 -32.04 3.70
CA GLY A 547 -15.41 -31.58 3.50
C GLY A 547 -16.27 -32.47 2.57
N GLN A 548 -16.80 -33.58 3.07
CA GLN A 548 -18.06 -34.18 2.60
C GLN A 548 -19.11 -34.03 3.71
N THR A 549 -19.96 -33.01 3.63
CA THR A 549 -21.19 -32.95 4.43
C THR A 549 -22.22 -33.91 3.84
N GLY A 550 -22.23 -35.14 4.38
CA GLY A 550 -23.20 -36.17 4.03
C GLY A 550 -22.77 -37.53 4.54
N HIS A 551 -22.83 -37.73 5.86
CA HIS A 551 -23.07 -39.00 6.57
C HIS A 551 -22.66 -38.86 8.04
N ARG A 552 -23.63 -38.58 8.91
CA ARG A 552 -23.76 -39.24 10.22
C ARG A 552 -25.22 -39.38 10.55
#